data_AF-I1XHA5-F1
#
_entry.id   AF-I1XHA5-F1
#
_cell.length_a   1.000
_cell.length_b   1.000
_cell.length_c   1.000
_cell.angle_alpha   90.00
_cell.angle_beta   90.00
_cell.angle_gamma   90.00
#
_symmetry.space_group_name_H-M   'P 1'
#
loop_
_entity.id
_entity.type
_entity.pdbx_description
1 polymer ?
#
loop_
_entity_poly.entity_id
_entity_poly.type
_entity_poly.pdbx_seq_one_letter_code
_entity_poly.pdbx_strand_id
1 'polypeptide(L)' 'MPKILRLRVGTLDDDIAIEKACHIFVASKAAWDDIHDDLPQFAERPK' A
#
# COMPACT_ATOMS: atom_id res chain seq x y z
N MET A 1 24.73 2.00 2.75
CA MET A 1 23.49 1.25 2.41
C MET A 1 22.28 2.09 2.81
N PRO A 2 21.12 1.99 2.14
CA PRO A 2 19.93 2.75 2.51
C PRO A 2 19.45 2.36 3.93
N LYS A 3 18.92 3.34 4.67
CA LYS A 3 18.37 3.10 6.02
C LYS A 3 17.03 2.35 5.98
N ILE A 4 16.31 2.41 4.86
CA ILE A 4 15.00 1.77 4.67
C ILE A 4 14.97 1.12 3.30
N LEU A 5 14.55 -0.14 3.25
CA LEU A 5 14.26 -0.90 2.04
C LEU A 5 12.75 -1.08 1.90
N ARG A 6 12.21 -0.90 0.70
CA ARG A 6 10.79 -1.14 0.39
C ARG A 6 10.71 -2.27 -0.63
N LEU A 7 10.14 -3.39 -0.19
CA LEU A 7 9.97 -4.60 -1.01
C LEU A 7 8.50 -4.78 -1.35
N ARG A 8 8.23 -5.37 -2.52
CA ARG A 8 6.89 -5.82 -2.88
C ARG A 8 6.70 -7.22 -2.28
N VAL A 9 5.63 -7.42 -1.53
CA VAL A 9 5.37 -8.72 -0.87
C VAL A 9 5.29 -9.86 -1.90
N GLY A 10 4.69 -9.61 -3.07
CA GLY A 10 4.54 -10.62 -4.12
C GLY A 10 5.84 -11.10 -4.79
N THR A 11 7.01 -10.63 -4.37
CA THR A 11 8.32 -11.14 -4.83
C THR A 11 9.01 -12.03 -3.79
N LEU A 12 8.33 -12.39 -2.70
CA LEU A 12 8.87 -13.17 -1.60
C LEU A 12 8.20 -14.56 -1.61
N ASP A 13 9.00 -15.60 -1.42
CA ASP A 13 8.54 -16.99 -1.52
C ASP A 13 7.99 -17.54 -0.18
N ASP A 14 8.21 -16.81 0.92
CA ASP A 14 7.79 -17.19 2.27
C ASP A 14 6.44 -16.56 2.64
N ASP A 15 5.73 -17.22 3.58
CA ASP A 15 4.54 -16.64 4.19
C ASP A 15 4.90 -15.41 5.02
N ILE A 16 4.21 -14.29 4.74
CA ILE A 16 4.45 -13.02 5.43
C ILE A 16 3.23 -12.64 6.25
N ALA A 17 3.39 -12.59 7.57
CA ALA A 17 2.37 -12.13 8.51
C ALA A 17 2.27 -10.58 8.53
N ILE A 18 2.01 -9.97 7.37
CA ILE A 18 1.80 -8.53 7.23
C ILE A 18 0.40 -8.29 6.67
N GLU A 19 -0.37 -7.45 7.37
CA GLU A 19 -1.66 -6.96 6.90
C GLU A 19 -1.53 -5.61 6.20
N LYS A 20 -2.51 -5.32 5.33
CA LYS A 20 -2.64 -4.01 4.67
C LYS A 20 -2.93 -2.96 5.75
N ALA A 21 -2.14 -1.89 5.78
CA ALA A 21 -2.32 -0.82 6.77
C ALA A 21 -3.11 0.39 6.24
N CYS A 22 -2.97 0.72 4.94
CA CYS A 22 -3.64 1.85 4.30
C CYS A 22 -3.47 1.80 2.78
N HIS A 23 -4.24 2.65 2.10
CA HIS A 23 -4.09 2.98 0.68
C HIS A 23 -3.47 4.37 0.55
N ILE A 24 -2.39 4.48 -0.22
CA ILE A 24 -1.71 5.75 -0.49
C ILE A 24 -1.72 6.04 -1.99
N PHE A 25 -1.65 7.31 -2.38
CA PHE A 25 -1.79 7.74 -3.77
C PHE A 25 -3.15 7.44 -4.40
N VAL A 26 -4.21 7.42 -3.60
CA VAL A 26 -5.58 7.13 -4.04
C VAL A 26 -6.09 8.17 -5.05
N ALA A 27 -5.53 9.38 -5.07
CA ALA A 27 -5.86 10.40 -6.07
C ALA A 27 -5.39 10.05 -7.50
N SER A 28 -4.47 9.08 -7.64
CA SER A 28 -3.92 8.64 -8.94
C SER A 28 -4.58 7.37 -9.48
N LYS A 29 -5.56 6.78 -8.77
CA LYS A 29 -6.32 5.63 -9.25
C LYS A 29 -7.31 6.06 -10.35
N ALA A 30 -7.85 5.10 -11.10
CA ALA A 30 -8.91 5.38 -12.04
C ALA A 30 -10.18 5.91 -11.31
N ALA A 31 -10.85 6.93 -11.87
CA ALA A 31 -11.99 7.56 -11.20
C ALA A 31 -13.17 6.60 -10.93
N TRP A 32 -13.24 5.48 -11.67
CA TRP A 32 -14.29 4.47 -11.57
C TRP A 32 -13.97 3.31 -10.62
N ASP A 33 -12.75 3.23 -10.08
CA ASP A 33 -12.29 2.10 -9.26
C ASP A 33 -12.49 2.39 -7.77
N ASP A 34 -13.41 1.71 -7.10
CA ASP A 34 -13.70 1.95 -5.69
C ASP A 34 -12.93 1.00 -4.76
N ILE A 35 -12.38 1.55 -3.68
CA ILE A 35 -11.72 0.76 -2.64
C ILE A 35 -12.78 0.35 -1.61
N HIS A 36 -13.01 -0.95 -1.50
CA HIS A 36 -14.13 -1.51 -0.74
C HIS A 36 -13.80 -1.96 0.70
N ASP A 37 -12.56 -1.79 1.16
CA ASP A 37 -12.21 -2.03 2.57
C ASP A 37 -12.20 -0.72 3.37
N ASP A 38 -12.27 -0.85 4.70
CA ASP A 38 -12.37 0.27 5.62
C ASP A 38 -10.99 0.84 6.03
N LEU A 39 -9.93 0.50 5.30
CA LEU A 39 -8.59 0.96 5.63
C LEU A 39 -8.43 2.45 5.29
N PRO A 40 -7.59 3.19 6.04
CA PRO A 40 -7.31 4.59 5.76
C PRO A 40 -6.87 4.83 4.30
N GLN A 41 -7.44 5.84 3.66
CA GLN A 41 -7.14 6.22 2.28
C GLN A 41 -6.52 7.60 2.22
N PHE A 42 -5.37 7.73 1.55
CA PHE A 42 -4.62 8.98 1.45
C PHE A 42 -4.34 9.34 -0.01
N ALA A 43 -4.52 10.62 -0.34
CA ALA A 43 -4.22 11.16 -1.66
C ALA A 43 -2.72 11.05 -2.02
N GLU A 44 -1.84 11.09 -1.02
CA GLU A 44 -0.37 10.98 -1.14
C GLU A 44 0.19 10.20 0.06
N ARG A 45 1.52 10.02 0.12
CA ARG A 45 2.18 9.34 1.24
C ARG A 45 2.07 10.17 2.55
N PRO A 46 1.51 9.62 3.64
CA PRO A 46 1.53 10.27 4.96
C PRO A 46 2.95 10.54 5.45
N LYS A 47 3.12 11.60 6.25
CA LYS A 47 4.41 11.96 6.86
C LYS A 47 4.87 10.94 7.88
#